data_AF-A0A847G7Z7-F1
#
_entry.id   AF-A0A847G7Z7-F1
#
_cell.length_a   1.000
_cell.length_b   1.000
_cell.length_c   1.000
_cell.angle_alpha   90.00
_cell.angle_beta   90.00
_cell.angle_gamma   90.00
#
_symmetry.space_group_name_H-M   'P 1'
#
loop_
_entity.id
_entity.type
_entity.pdbx_description
1 polymer ?
#
loop_
_entity_poly.entity_id
_entity_poly.type
_entity_poly.pdbx_seq_one_letter_code
_entity_poly.pdbx_strand_id
1 'polypeptide(L)'
;MLRIMEAHQVGYIATASPSYPGDLYDKVLKARDRKGLRYIHMHIPCPPGWSFPAADTIALGKLAVETGVFPLYEIDEGRFRFTGRSRGLAKSGQLKSLREYAGAQGRFKSLSDELLNDFEAGVRERWEQYRSRDLEGTESEEIPAGVY
;
A
#
# COMPACT_ATOMS: atom_id res chain seq x y z
N MET A 1 -11.22 5.02 2.58
CA MET A 1 -10.63 6.09 3.42
C MET A 1 -9.61 6.94 2.67
N LEU A 2 -8.52 6.37 2.10
CA LEU A 2 -7.43 7.16 1.49
C LEU A 2 -7.89 8.09 0.36
N ARG A 3 -8.72 7.61 -0.58
CA ARG A 3 -9.31 8.44 -1.64
C ARG A 3 -10.19 9.59 -1.12
N ILE A 4 -10.83 9.42 0.04
CA ILE A 4 -11.64 10.49 0.67
C ILE A 4 -10.69 11.55 1.22
N MET A 5 -9.63 11.16 1.94
CA MET A 5 -8.61 12.10 2.43
C MET A 5 -7.94 12.86 1.27
N GLU A 6 -7.67 12.16 0.18
CA GLU A 6 -7.13 12.74 -1.04
C GLU A 6 -8.08 13.78 -1.65
N ALA A 7 -9.38 13.48 -1.73
CA ALA A 7 -10.39 14.41 -2.22
C ALA A 7 -10.52 15.70 -1.37
N HIS A 8 -10.14 15.64 -0.09
CA HIS A 8 -10.07 16.80 0.80
C HIS A 8 -8.73 17.55 0.72
N GLN A 9 -7.87 17.21 -0.25
CA GLN A 9 -6.59 17.86 -0.50
C GLN A 9 -5.67 17.89 0.74
N VAL A 10 -5.68 16.81 1.53
CA VAL A 10 -4.77 16.65 2.67
C VAL A 10 -3.33 16.67 2.16
N GLY A 11 -2.50 17.54 2.74
CA GLY A 11 -1.16 17.85 2.22
C GLY A 11 -0.19 16.66 2.21
N TYR A 12 -0.35 15.71 3.14
CA TYR A 12 0.42 14.47 3.15
C TYR A 12 -0.46 13.28 3.55
N ILE A 13 -0.50 12.28 2.69
CA ILE A 13 -1.21 11.02 2.90
C ILE A 13 -0.22 9.88 2.69
N ALA A 14 -0.23 8.87 3.56
CA ALA A 14 0.57 7.68 3.32
C ALA A 14 -0.12 6.41 3.78
N THR A 15 0.20 5.29 3.14
CA THR A 15 -0.05 3.96 3.70
C THR A 15 1.22 3.45 4.35
N ALA A 16 1.12 2.70 5.44
CA ALA A 16 2.29 2.14 6.13
C ALA A 16 2.02 0.77 6.71
N SER A 17 3.08 0.02 6.99
CA SER A 17 3.01 -1.27 7.69
C SER A 17 4.21 -1.40 8.64
N PRO A 18 4.01 -1.80 9.91
CA PRO A 18 5.09 -2.00 10.86
C PRO A 18 6.01 -3.17 10.44
N SER A 19 5.58 -4.03 9.52
CA SER A 19 6.42 -5.06 8.91
C SER A 19 7.49 -4.51 7.96
N TYR A 20 7.43 -3.21 7.64
CA TYR A 20 8.42 -2.45 6.88
C TYR A 20 8.84 -1.21 7.67
N PRO A 21 9.60 -1.37 8.77
CA PRO A 21 9.88 -0.28 9.71
C PRO A 21 10.64 0.89 9.10
N GLY A 22 11.54 0.65 8.13
CA GLY A 22 12.25 1.73 7.44
C GLY A 22 11.31 2.62 6.62
N ASP A 23 10.40 2.03 5.86
CA ASP A 23 9.37 2.75 5.09
C ASP A 23 8.44 3.56 6.01
N LEU A 24 8.00 2.96 7.13
CA LEU A 24 7.21 3.64 8.14
C LEU A 24 7.96 4.83 8.76
N TYR A 25 9.23 4.63 9.12
CA TYR A 25 10.08 5.67 9.72
C TYR A 25 10.23 6.87 8.77
N ASP A 26 10.58 6.62 7.51
CA ASP A 26 10.76 7.66 6.50
C ASP A 26 9.48 8.47 6.28
N LYS A 27 8.32 7.80 6.26
CA LYS A 27 7.01 8.45 6.12
C LYS A 27 6.64 9.30 7.33
N VAL A 28 6.96 8.84 8.54
CA VAL A 28 6.72 9.62 9.76
C VAL A 28 7.62 10.85 9.81
N LEU A 29 8.91 10.72 9.46
CA LEU A 29 9.82 11.86 9.35
C LEU A 29 9.35 12.87 8.31
N LYS A 30 8.96 12.39 7.13
CA LYS A 30 8.44 13.25 6.07
C LYS A 30 7.16 13.95 6.49
N ALA A 31 6.23 13.23 7.13
CA ALA A 31 5.02 13.83 7.68
C ALA A 31 5.35 14.94 8.67
N ARG A 32 6.28 14.72 9.61
CA ARG A 32 6.69 15.73 10.61
C ARG A 32 7.03 17.07 9.96
N ASP A 33 7.74 17.05 8.83
CA ASP A 33 8.26 18.24 8.15
C ASP A 33 7.24 18.94 7.23
N ARG A 34 6.08 18.33 6.98
CA ARG A 34 4.95 18.96 6.24
C ARG A 34 4.18 19.94 7.11
N LYS A 35 3.30 20.77 6.56
CA LYS A 35 2.40 21.65 7.33
C LYS A 35 0.94 21.21 7.15
N GLY A 36 0.11 21.47 8.16
CA GLY A 36 -1.33 21.14 8.12
C GLY A 36 -1.67 19.70 8.49
N LEU A 37 -2.86 19.24 8.08
CA LEU A 37 -3.30 17.86 8.33
C LEU A 37 -2.44 16.87 7.53
N ARG A 38 -2.08 15.77 8.19
CA ARG A 38 -1.32 14.67 7.62
C ARG A 38 -2.01 13.37 8.04
N TYR A 39 -2.14 12.42 7.13
CA TYR A 39 -2.88 11.19 7.38
C TYR A 39 -2.03 9.96 7.03
N ILE A 40 -1.80 9.09 8.00
CA ILE A 40 -1.09 7.82 7.78
C ILE A 40 -2.05 6.67 8.08
N HIS A 41 -2.37 5.87 7.06
CA HIS A 41 -3.16 4.65 7.22
C HIS A 41 -2.23 3.46 7.41
N MET A 42 -2.25 2.87 8.61
CA MET A 42 -1.38 1.75 8.93
C MET A 42 -2.11 0.41 8.89
N HIS A 43 -1.54 -0.57 8.20
CA HIS A 43 -2.00 -1.96 8.24
C HIS A 43 -1.33 -2.70 9.38
N ILE A 44 -2.10 -3.04 10.42
CA ILE A 44 -1.61 -3.73 11.62
C ILE A 44 -2.29 -5.10 11.70
N PRO A 45 -1.56 -6.19 11.42
CA PRO A 45 -2.09 -7.53 11.62
C PRO A 45 -2.51 -7.79 13.07
N CYS A 46 -3.72 -8.32 13.24
CA CYS A 46 -4.30 -8.60 14.56
C CYS A 46 -4.46 -10.13 14.73
N PRO A 47 -3.53 -10.80 15.45
CA PRO A 47 -3.57 -12.25 15.64
C PRO A 47 -4.91 -12.79 16.13
N PRO A 48 -5.54 -12.24 17.20
CA PRO A 48 -6.82 -12.75 17.67
C PRO A 48 -7.95 -12.48 16.67
N GLY A 49 -7.96 -11.30 16.03
CA GLY A 49 -9.03 -10.92 15.11
C GLY A 49 -8.98 -11.63 13.76
N TRP A 50 -7.79 -11.99 13.28
CA TRP A 50 -7.62 -12.62 11.97
C TRP A 50 -7.31 -14.12 12.09
N SER A 51 -7.19 -14.63 13.31
CA SER A 51 -6.97 -16.04 13.65
C SER A 51 -5.69 -16.61 12.99
N PHE A 52 -4.53 -16.11 13.44
CA PHE A 52 -3.20 -16.62 13.08
C PHE A 52 -2.24 -16.57 14.29
N PRO A 53 -1.12 -17.32 14.32
CA PRO A 53 -0.16 -17.29 15.42
C PRO A 53 0.50 -15.91 15.59
N ALA A 54 0.64 -15.43 16.83
CA ALA A 54 1.23 -14.10 17.10
C ALA A 54 2.66 -13.94 16.55
N ALA A 55 3.44 -15.03 16.48
CA ALA A 55 4.78 -15.04 15.90
C ALA A 55 4.79 -14.67 14.40
N ASP A 56 3.68 -14.90 13.68
CA ASP A 56 3.58 -14.68 12.24
C ASP A 56 3.15 -13.25 11.88
N THR A 57 2.98 -12.36 12.86
CA THR A 57 2.51 -10.97 12.65
C THR A 57 3.31 -10.24 11.58
N ILE A 58 4.64 -10.35 11.60
CA ILE A 58 5.51 -9.70 10.61
C ILE A 58 5.40 -10.38 9.25
N ALA A 59 5.34 -11.72 9.20
CA ALA A 59 5.20 -12.46 7.95
C ALA A 59 3.88 -12.12 7.26
N LEU A 60 2.78 -12.06 8.01
CA LEU A 60 1.46 -11.74 7.47
C LEU A 60 1.36 -10.29 6.99
N GLY A 61 1.96 -9.35 7.72
CA GLY A 61 2.03 -7.96 7.28
C GLY A 61 2.90 -7.76 6.03
N LYS A 62 3.96 -8.59 5.85
CA LYS A 62 4.71 -8.65 4.58
C LYS A 62 3.86 -9.21 3.46
N LEU A 63 3.16 -10.33 3.68
CA LEU A 63 2.26 -10.93 2.69
C LEU A 63 1.20 -9.95 2.21
N ALA A 64 0.60 -9.14 3.10
CA ALA A 64 -0.38 -8.13 2.71
C ALA A 64 0.17 -7.12 1.68
N VAL A 65 1.45 -6.73 1.80
CA VAL A 65 2.11 -5.83 0.86
C VAL A 65 2.52 -6.57 -0.42
N GLU A 66 3.03 -7.79 -0.28
CA GLU A 66 3.54 -8.60 -1.41
C GLU A 66 2.46 -9.16 -2.32
N THR A 67 1.25 -9.35 -1.84
CA THR A 67 0.07 -9.71 -2.65
C THR A 67 -0.67 -8.49 -3.20
N GLY A 68 -0.24 -7.27 -2.84
CA GLY A 68 -0.90 -6.03 -3.27
C GLY A 68 -2.20 -5.69 -2.52
N VAL A 69 -2.58 -6.47 -1.50
CA VAL A 69 -3.77 -6.17 -0.66
C VAL A 69 -3.64 -4.84 0.04
N PHE A 70 -2.44 -4.53 0.55
CA PHE A 70 -2.14 -3.27 1.21
C PHE A 70 -0.84 -2.66 0.65
N PRO A 71 -0.90 -1.94 -0.49
CA PRO A 71 0.27 -1.34 -1.09
C PRO A 71 0.83 -0.22 -0.22
N LEU A 72 2.16 -0.07 -0.23
CA LEU A 72 2.90 1.01 0.41
C LEU A 72 3.12 2.16 -0.57
N TYR A 73 2.51 3.31 -0.31
CA TYR A 73 2.66 4.51 -1.11
C TYR A 73 2.50 5.77 -0.24
N GLU A 74 2.82 6.90 -0.84
CA GLU A 74 2.52 8.22 -0.32
C GLU A 74 1.85 9.08 -1.39
N ILE A 75 1.06 10.06 -0.96
CA ILE A 75 0.54 11.16 -1.77
C ILE A 75 1.00 12.43 -1.07
N ASP A 76 1.85 13.18 -1.73
CA ASP A 76 2.51 14.35 -1.16
C ASP A 76 2.22 15.55 -2.06
N GLU A 77 1.45 16.50 -1.55
CA GLU A 77 0.93 17.63 -2.34
C GLU A 77 0.22 17.18 -3.63
N GLY A 78 -0.59 16.12 -3.53
CA GLY A 78 -1.34 15.55 -4.66
C GLY A 78 -0.54 14.59 -5.55
N ARG A 79 0.78 14.48 -5.38
CA ARG A 79 1.62 13.56 -6.17
C ARG A 79 1.68 12.18 -5.54
N PHE A 80 1.17 11.18 -6.24
CA PHE A 80 1.21 9.78 -5.83
C PHE A 80 2.58 9.17 -6.12
N ARG A 81 3.11 8.39 -5.19
CA ARG A 81 4.31 7.58 -5.42
C ARG A 81 4.32 6.29 -4.61
N PHE A 82 4.64 5.16 -5.22
CA PHE A 82 4.95 3.93 -4.49
C PHE A 82 6.21 4.08 -3.63
N THR A 83 6.29 3.33 -2.55
CA THR A 83 7.37 3.40 -1.56
C THR A 83 7.80 2.00 -1.11
N GLY A 84 8.99 1.91 -0.51
CA GLY A 84 9.55 0.68 0.03
C GLY A 84 9.39 -0.53 -0.88
N ARG A 85 8.83 -1.61 -0.33
CA ARG A 85 8.63 -2.87 -1.05
C ARG A 85 7.69 -2.74 -2.25
N SER A 86 6.61 -1.95 -2.15
CA SER A 86 5.65 -1.80 -3.25
C SER A 86 6.26 -1.11 -4.46
N ARG A 87 7.21 -0.19 -4.29
CA ARG A 87 7.96 0.39 -5.41
C ARG A 87 8.75 -0.67 -6.17
N GLY A 88 9.40 -1.59 -5.47
CA GLY A 88 10.10 -2.72 -6.09
C GLY A 88 9.15 -3.63 -6.86
N LEU A 89 7.99 -3.95 -6.27
CA LEU A 89 6.96 -4.78 -6.89
C LEU A 89 6.32 -4.11 -8.12
N ALA A 90 6.13 -2.80 -8.11
CA ALA A 90 5.59 -2.04 -9.24
C ALA A 90 6.52 -2.07 -10.46
N LYS A 91 7.84 -2.14 -10.22
CA LYS A 91 8.87 -2.29 -11.26
C LYS A 91 8.96 -3.71 -11.80
N SER A 92 8.92 -4.72 -10.93
CA SER A 92 9.04 -6.13 -11.35
C SER A 92 7.73 -6.71 -11.90
N GLY A 93 6.57 -6.16 -11.50
CA GLY A 93 5.25 -6.70 -11.81
C GLY A 93 4.91 -8.00 -11.06
N GLN A 94 5.75 -8.42 -10.10
CA GLN A 94 5.64 -9.73 -9.45
C GLN A 94 4.95 -9.65 -8.09
N LEU A 95 3.62 -9.71 -8.09
CA LEU A 95 2.84 -9.91 -6.86
C LEU A 95 2.72 -11.40 -6.52
N LYS A 96 2.75 -11.72 -5.22
CA LYS A 96 2.41 -13.05 -4.71
C LYS A 96 0.92 -13.36 -4.92
N SER A 97 0.56 -14.65 -4.88
CA SER A 97 -0.85 -15.04 -4.99
C SER A 97 -1.63 -14.60 -3.75
N LEU A 98 -2.86 -14.13 -3.94
CA LEU A 98 -3.72 -13.75 -2.83
C LEU A 98 -4.08 -14.96 -1.95
N ARG A 99 -4.03 -16.17 -2.51
CA ARG A 99 -4.25 -17.42 -1.79
C ARG A 99 -3.23 -17.64 -0.67
N GLU A 100 -1.98 -17.21 -0.84
CA GLU A 100 -0.96 -17.29 0.23
C GLU A 100 -1.34 -16.41 1.43
N TYR A 101 -1.85 -15.20 1.16
CA TYR A 101 -2.31 -14.28 2.21
C TYR A 101 -3.59 -14.79 2.87
N ALA A 102 -4.59 -15.21 2.07
CA ALA A 102 -5.87 -15.68 2.57
C ALA A 102 -5.71 -16.96 3.40
N GLY A 103 -4.91 -17.91 2.93
CA GLY A 103 -4.66 -19.20 3.60
C GLY A 103 -3.93 -19.08 4.94
N ALA A 104 -3.17 -17.99 5.15
CA ALA A 104 -2.49 -17.73 6.41
C ALA A 104 -3.40 -17.23 7.54
N GLN A 105 -4.70 -17.02 7.29
CA GLN A 105 -5.63 -16.37 8.23
C GLN A 105 -6.94 -17.15 8.38
N GLY A 106 -7.36 -17.39 9.61
CA GLY A 106 -8.62 -18.09 9.89
C GLY A 106 -9.88 -17.35 9.41
N ARG A 107 -9.85 -16.01 9.30
CA ARG A 107 -11.01 -15.21 8.86
C ARG A 107 -11.44 -15.45 7.42
N PHE A 108 -10.62 -16.13 6.61
CA PHE A 108 -10.94 -16.47 5.21
C PHE A 108 -11.25 -17.96 5.01
N LYS A 109 -11.34 -18.77 6.08
CA LYS A 109 -11.56 -20.22 5.98
C LYS A 109 -12.83 -20.63 5.23
N SER A 110 -13.88 -19.80 5.28
CA SER A 110 -15.16 -20.07 4.62
C SER A 110 -15.29 -19.40 3.25
N LEU A 111 -14.24 -18.77 2.73
CA LEU A 111 -14.26 -18.10 1.44
C LEU A 111 -14.20 -19.15 0.32
N SER A 112 -15.13 -19.09 -0.64
CA SER A 112 -15.09 -19.96 -1.81
C SER A 112 -13.93 -19.56 -2.75
N ASP A 113 -13.49 -20.50 -3.58
CA ASP A 113 -12.45 -20.21 -4.57
C ASP A 113 -12.89 -19.13 -5.57
N GLU A 114 -14.17 -19.08 -5.93
CA GLU A 114 -14.75 -18.04 -6.78
C GLU A 114 -14.60 -16.65 -6.15
N LEU A 115 -15.02 -16.49 -4.89
CA LEU A 115 -14.90 -15.22 -4.17
C LEU A 115 -13.43 -14.83 -3.93
N LEU A 116 -12.55 -15.80 -3.74
CA LEU A 116 -11.12 -15.54 -3.61
C LEU A 116 -10.52 -15.04 -4.94
N ASN A 117 -10.96 -15.60 -6.06
CA ASN A 117 -10.53 -15.15 -7.39
C ASN A 117 -11.04 -13.75 -7.71
N ASP A 118 -12.31 -13.45 -7.38
CA ASP A 118 -12.87 -12.11 -7.53
C ASP A 118 -12.12 -11.08 -6.66
N PHE A 119 -11.78 -11.47 -5.43
CA PHE A 119 -10.97 -10.64 -4.56
C PHE A 119 -9.58 -10.40 -5.16
N GLU A 120 -8.94 -11.42 -5.72
CA GLU A 120 -7.64 -11.29 -6.38
C GLU A 120 -7.72 -10.38 -7.61
N ALA A 121 -8.75 -10.53 -8.45
CA ALA A 121 -8.99 -9.66 -9.59
C ALA A 121 -9.13 -8.18 -9.15
N GLY A 122 -9.93 -7.90 -8.12
CA GLY A 122 -10.10 -6.55 -7.61
C GLY A 122 -8.83 -5.97 -6.97
N VAL A 123 -7.97 -6.80 -6.35
CA VAL A 123 -6.65 -6.37 -5.87
C VAL A 123 -5.75 -5.99 -7.04
N ARG A 124 -5.71 -6.81 -8.09
CA ARG A 124 -4.88 -6.57 -9.28
C ARG A 124 -5.33 -5.34 -10.05
N GLU A 125 -6.64 -5.14 -10.21
CA GLU A 125 -7.19 -3.95 -10.85
C GLU A 125 -6.78 -2.66 -10.10
N ARG A 126 -6.97 -2.61 -8.77
CA ARG A 126 -6.54 -1.46 -7.97
C ARG A 126 -5.03 -1.24 -8.02
N TRP A 127 -4.25 -2.33 -8.03
CA TRP A 127 -2.80 -2.24 -8.15
C TRP A 127 -2.37 -1.58 -9.46
N GLU A 128 -2.98 -1.96 -10.58
CA GLU A 128 -2.67 -1.36 -11.88
C GLU A 128 -3.09 0.11 -11.96
N GLN A 129 -4.24 0.47 -11.39
CA GLN A 129 -4.62 1.88 -11.24
C GLN A 129 -3.55 2.69 -10.47
N TYR A 130 -2.99 2.13 -9.40
CA TYR A 130 -1.91 2.78 -8.67
C TYR A 130 -0.60 2.84 -9.46
N ARG A 131 -0.30 1.84 -10.30
CA ARG A 131 0.86 1.86 -11.20
C ARG A 131 0.74 2.94 -12.27
N SER A 132 -0.42 3.09 -12.91
CA SER A 132 -0.66 4.19 -13.86
C SER A 132 -0.36 5.55 -13.23
N ARG A 133 -0.88 5.77 -12.00
CA ARG A 133 -0.66 7.02 -11.25
C ARG A 133 0.80 7.28 -10.89
N ASP A 134 1.55 6.24 -10.55
CA ASP A 134 2.99 6.34 -10.23
C ASP A 134 3.80 6.73 -11.48
N LEU A 135 3.42 6.19 -12.64
CA LEU A 135 4.05 6.51 -13.94
C LEU A 135 3.74 7.94 -14.38
N GLU A 136 2.47 8.36 -14.33
CA GLU A 136 2.04 9.74 -14.63
C GLU A 136 2.77 10.78 -13.76
N GLY A 137 2.98 10.46 -12.48
CA GLY A 137 3.75 11.31 -11.56
C GLY A 137 5.23 11.41 -11.94
N THR A 138 5.81 10.35 -12.52
CA THR A 138 7.23 10.31 -12.95
C THR A 138 7.45 11.12 -14.23
N GLU A 139 6.53 11.07 -15.20
CA GLU A 139 6.62 11.84 -16.45
C GLU A 139 6.56 13.36 -16.20
N SER A 140 5.85 13.79 -15.15
CA SER A 140 5.81 15.20 -14.73
C SER A 140 7.11 15.74 -14.09
N GLU A 141 8.01 14.85 -13.66
CA GLU A 141 9.35 15.21 -13.14
C GLU A 141 10.39 15.41 -14.26
N GLU A 142 10.14 14.92 -15.49
CA GLU A 142 11.10 14.99 -16.61
C GLU A 142 11.03 16.27 -17.46
N ILE A 143 10.06 17.17 -17.22
CA ILE A 143 10.07 18.50 -17.84
C ILE A 143 11.00 19.39 -17.00
N PRO A 144 12.18 19.79 -17.49
CA PRO A 144 13.08 20.62 -16.70
C PRO A 144 12.39 21.96 -16.44
N ALA A 145 12.34 22.35 -15.17
CA ALA A 145 11.99 23.70 -14.75
C ALA A 145 13.02 24.69 -15.31
N GLY A 146 12.81 25.13 -16.55
CA GLY A 146 13.71 26.07 -17.21
C GLY A 146 13.58 26.10 -18.73
N VAL A 147 12.43 26.52 -19.26
CA VAL A 147 12.36 27.46 -20.40
C VAL A 147 11.06 28.26 -20.28
N TYR A 148 11.21 29.58 -20.44
CA TYR A 148 10.24 30.70 -20.42
C TYR A 148 10.03 31.41 -19.08
#